data_AF-A0A971YNQ8-F1
#
_entry.id   AF-A0A971YNQ8-F1
#
_cell.length_a   1.000
_cell.length_b   1.000
_cell.length_c   1.000
_cell.angle_alpha   90.00
_cell.angle_beta   90.00
_cell.angle_gamma   90.00
#
_symmetry.space_group_name_H-M   'P 1'
#
loop_
_entity.id
_entity.type
_entity.pdbx_description
1 polymer ?
#
loop_
_entity_poly.entity_id
_entity_poly.type
_entity_poly.pdbx_seq_one_letter_code
_entity_poly.pdbx_strand_id
1 'polypeptide(L)' 'MEIRQLNVYSGKNVYSHYPVIKATLDLGCHANTVTSDIPLFTDRLLSLLPTLREHHCSRGRPGGFVERLREGTYLG' A
#
# COMPACT_ATOMS: atom_id res chain seq x y z
N MET A 1 -13.68 -1.50 -6.87
CA MET A 1 -12.52 -0.60 -6.70
C MET A 1 -12.30 0.16 -8.00
N GLU A 2 -12.12 1.47 -7.94
CA GLU A 2 -11.99 2.35 -9.12
C GLU A 2 -10.93 3.43 -8.88
N ILE A 3 -10.14 3.78 -9.90
CA ILE A 3 -9.20 4.91 -9.82
C ILE A 3 -9.97 6.19 -10.12
N ARG A 4 -10.18 7.04 -9.11
CA ARG A 4 -10.88 8.33 -9.26
C ARG A 4 -9.99 9.40 -9.86
N GLN A 5 -8.70 9.39 -9.51
CA GLN A 5 -7.76 10.39 -9.98
C GLN A 5 -6.34 9.83 -10.02
N LEU A 6 -5.59 10.24 -11.04
CA LEU A 6 -4.15 10.00 -11.13
C LEU A 6 -3.44 11.33 -11.38
N ASN A 7 -2.48 11.69 -10.54
CA ASN A 7 -1.65 12.88 -10.69
C ASN A 7 -0.18 12.49 -10.75
N VAL A 8 0.54 13.01 -11.73
CA VAL A 8 1.99 12.82 -11.84
C VAL A 8 2.68 14.11 -11.44
N TYR A 9 3.59 14.01 -10.48
CA TYR A 9 4.43 15.11 -10.01
C TYR A 9 5.87 14.84 -10.44
N SER A 10 6.37 15.59 -11.43
CA SER A 10 7.70 15.36 -12.03
C SER A 10 8.87 15.96 -11.24
N GLY A 11 8.62 16.60 -10.09
CA GLY A 11 9.63 17.25 -9.25
C GLY A 11 9.16 17.39 -7.81
N LYS A 12 9.91 18.17 -7.00
CA LYS A 12 9.58 18.42 -5.60
C LYS A 12 8.14 18.93 -5.46
N ASN A 13 7.39 18.30 -4.57
CA ASN A 13 5.97 18.58 -4.33
C ASN A 13 5.65 18.44 -2.83
N VAL A 14 4.38 18.59 -2.47
CA VAL A 14 3.92 18.54 -1.07
C VAL A 14 4.03 17.16 -0.43
N TYR A 15 4.13 16.08 -1.22
CA TYR A 15 4.20 14.70 -0.75
C TYR A 15 5.63 14.16 -0.69
N SER A 16 6.52 14.65 -1.55
CA SER A 16 7.90 14.16 -1.65
C SER A 16 8.83 15.18 -2.28
N HIS A 17 10.11 15.09 -1.91
CA HIS A 17 11.20 15.80 -2.58
C HIS A 17 11.56 15.19 -3.95
N TYR A 18 11.07 13.99 -4.24
CA TYR A 18 11.32 13.24 -5.48
C TYR A 18 10.05 13.18 -6.35
N PRO A 19 10.17 12.86 -7.65
CA PRO A 19 9.02 12.62 -8.51
C PRO A 19 8.12 11.49 -7.98
N VAL A 20 6.80 11.69 -8.01
CA VAL A 20 5.82 10.71 -7.51
C VAL A 20 4.57 10.67 -8.37
N ILE A 21 3.88 9.53 -8.33
CA ILE A 21 2.52 9.38 -8.86
C ILE A 21 1.58 9.24 -7.67
N LYS A 22 0.55 10.08 -7.61
CA LYS A 22 -0.53 9.99 -6.62
C LYS A 22 -1.76 9.39 -7.29
N ALA A 23 -2.29 8.32 -6.72
CA ALA A 23 -3.57 7.74 -7.12
C ALA A 23 -4.60 7.92 -6.00
N THR A 24 -5.77 8.45 -6.32
CA THR A 24 -6.94 8.44 -5.44
C THR A 24 -7.84 7.29 -5.86
N LEU A 25 -8.12 6.38 -4.93
CA LEU A 25 -8.84 5.14 -5.17
C LEU A 25 -10.17 5.15 -4.41
N ASP A 26 -11.24 4.73 -5.08
CA ASP A 26 -12.49 4.35 -4.45
C ASP A 26 -12.47 2.83 -4.23
N LEU A 27 -12.46 2.40 -2.97
CA LEU A 27 -12.39 0.99 -2.60
C LEU A 27 -13.73 0.26 -2.80
N GLY A 28 -14.85 0.98 -2.85
CA GLY A 28 -16.19 0.40 -2.92
C GLY A 28 -16.44 -0.64 -1.83
N CYS A 29 -16.89 -1.84 -2.21
CA CYS A 29 -17.16 -2.94 -1.28
C CYS A 29 -15.94 -3.40 -0.46
N HIS A 30 -14.72 -3.08 -0.90
CA HIS A 30 -13.49 -3.48 -0.22
C HIS A 30 -13.08 -2.54 0.92
N ALA A 31 -13.80 -1.44 1.15
CA ALA A 31 -13.47 -0.48 2.22
C ALA A 31 -13.45 -1.14 3.62
N ASN A 32 -14.31 -2.14 3.83
CA ASN A 32 -14.41 -2.89 5.09
C ASN A 32 -13.71 -4.27 5.03
N THR A 33 -12.91 -4.53 3.99
CA THR A 33 -12.16 -5.78 3.87
C THR A 33 -10.77 -5.62 4.46
N VAL A 34 -10.36 -6.56 5.32
CA VAL A 34 -8.99 -6.61 5.82
C VAL A 34 -8.10 -7.45 4.91
N THR A 35 -6.80 -7.16 4.87
CA THR A 35 -5.83 -7.84 3.99
C THR A 35 -5.75 -9.35 4.22
N SER A 36 -6.04 -9.84 5.43
CA SER A 36 -6.07 -11.27 5.76
C SER A 36 -7.24 -12.02 5.09
N ASP A 37 -8.32 -11.32 4.74
CA ASP A 37 -9.49 -11.90 4.09
C ASP A 37 -9.33 -12.02 2.58
N ILE A 38 -8.26 -11.44 2.02
CA ILE A 38 -7.98 -11.45 0.59
C ILE A 38 -6.91 -12.53 0.32
N PRO A 39 -7.26 -13.67 -0.29
CA PRO A 39 -6.32 -14.76 -0.48
C PRO A 39 -5.08 -14.32 -1.27
N LEU A 40 -3.91 -14.68 -0.74
CA LEU A 40 -2.59 -14.40 -1.34
C LEU A 40 -2.29 -12.90 -1.53
N PHE A 41 -3.01 -11.99 -0.88
CA PHE A 41 -2.82 -10.54 -1.06
C PHE A 41 -1.37 -10.12 -0.77
N THR A 42 -0.86 -10.48 0.41
CA THR A 42 0.50 -10.12 0.81
C THR A 42 1.55 -10.70 -0.14
N ASP A 43 1.40 -11.97 -0.54
CA ASP A 43 2.38 -12.61 -1.42
C ASP A 43 2.38 -12.01 -2.83
N ARG A 44 1.19 -11.69 -3.37
CA ARG A 44 1.05 -10.97 -4.65
C ARG A 44 1.66 -9.58 -4.57
N LEU A 45 1.40 -8.83 -3.51
CA LEU A 45 1.97 -7.49 -3.32
C LEU A 45 3.50 -7.55 -3.24
N LEU A 46 4.06 -8.49 -2.49
CA LEU A 46 5.51 -8.67 -2.38
C LEU A 46 6.16 -9.19 -3.66
N SER A 47 5.41 -9.90 -4.51
CA SER A 47 5.90 -10.28 -5.84
C SER A 47 5.99 -9.07 -6.77
N LEU A 48 5.06 -8.11 -6.66
CA LEU A 48 5.05 -6.88 -7.46
C LEU A 48 6.06 -5.85 -6.95
N LEU A 49 6.24 -5.79 -5.63
CA LEU A 49 7.09 -4.81 -4.95
C LEU A 49 8.00 -5.52 -3.92
N PRO A 50 9.07 -6.20 -4.36
CA PRO A 50 9.91 -7.02 -3.49
C PRO A 50 10.58 -6.26 -2.34
N THR A 51 10.87 -4.97 -2.56
CA THR A 51 11.51 -4.08 -1.56
C THR A 51 10.62 -3.80 -0.35
N LEU A 52 9.31 -4.05 -0.43
CA LEU A 52 8.39 -3.92 0.71
C LEU A 52 8.68 -4.91 1.84
N ARG A 53 9.43 -5.99 1.58
CA ARG A 53 9.86 -6.94 2.62
C ARG A 53 10.70 -6.28 3.69
N GLU A 54 11.50 -5.29 3.33
CA GLU A 54 12.39 -4.58 4.23
C GLU A 54 11.74 -3.33 4.81
N HIS A 55 10.54 -2.96 4.33
CA HIS A 55 9.88 -1.74 4.75
C HIS A 55 9.46 -1.78 6.22
N HIS A 56 9.73 -0.67 6.91
CA HIS A 56 9.37 -0.49 8.31
C HIS A 56 7.95 0.09 8.37
N CYS A 57 7.09 -0.51 9.21
CA CYS A 57 5.79 0.08 9.56
C CYS A 57 5.88 0.71 10.96
N SER A 58 4.74 1.03 11.57
CA SER A 58 4.62 1.50 12.97
C SER A 58 5.31 0.59 14.00
N ARG A 59 5.61 -0.67 13.63
CA ARG A 59 6.37 -1.62 14.44
C ARG A 59 7.86 -1.29 14.57
N GLY A 60 8.39 -0.34 13.79
CA GLY A 60 9.76 0.18 13.94
C GLY A 60 10.89 -0.75 13.48
N ARG A 61 10.60 -1.98 13.03
CA ARG A 61 11.58 -2.97 12.56
C ARG A 61 11.36 -3.38 11.10
N PRO A 62 12.41 -3.84 10.39
CA PRO A 62 12.28 -4.42 9.04
C PRO A 62 11.25 -5.56 9.04
N GLY A 63 10.44 -5.65 7.99
CA GLY A 63 9.40 -6.69 7.87
C GLY A 63 8.14 -6.43 8.69
N GLY A 64 8.13 -5.44 9.59
CA GLY A 64 6.95 -5.10 10.40
C GLY A 64 5.72 -4.70 9.57
N PHE A 65 5.93 -4.19 8.35
CA PHE A 65 4.84 -3.95 7.39
C PHE A 65 4.21 -5.25 6.90
N VAL A 66 5.04 -6.24 6.51
CA VAL A 66 4.57 -7.54 6.04
C VAL A 66 3.82 -8.31 7.12
N GLU A 67 4.31 -8.24 8.37
CA GLU A 67 3.62 -8.80 9.53
C GLU A 67 2.21 -8.23 9.67
N ARG A 68 2.07 -6.89 9.60
CA ARG A 68 0.77 -6.21 9.69
C ARG A 68 -0.20 -6.62 8.58
N LEU A 69 0.29 -6.77 7.36
CA LEU A 69 -0.51 -7.24 6.23
C LEU A 69 -1.02 -8.67 6.44
N ARG A 70 -0.20 -9.54 7.03
CA ARG A 70 -0.60 -10.92 7.36
C ARG A 70 -1.54 -11.00 8.56
N GLU A 71 -1.36 -10.14 9.57
CA GLU A 71 -2.30 -10.01 10.70
C GLU A 71 -3.69 -9.56 10.24
N GLY A 72 -3.75 -8.74 9.18
CA GLY A 72 -4.97 -8.13 8.70
C GLY A 72 -5.02 -6.64 9.05
N THR A 73 -5.04 -5.80 8.03
CA THR A 73 -5.28 -4.36 8.14
C THR A 73 -6.27 -3.92 7.06
N TYR A 74 -6.99 -2.83 7.29
CA TYR A 74 -7.87 -2.25 6.27
C TYR A 74 -7.04 -1.67 5.11
N LEU A 75 -7.64 -1.65 3.92
CA LEU A 75 -7.04 -1.10 2.69
C LEU A 75 -7.09 0.43 2.61
N GLY A 76 -7.89 1.07 3.48
CA GLY A 76 -8.08 2.52 3.56
C GLY A 76 -7.40 3.15 4.76
#